data_AF-A0A958LZB0-F1
#
_entry.id   AF-A0A958LZB0-F1
#
_cell.length_a   1.000
_cell.length_b   1.000
_cell.length_c   1.000
_cell.angle_alpha   90.00
_cell.angle_beta   90.00
_cell.angle_gamma   90.00
#
_symmetry.space_group_name_H-M   'P 1'
#
loop_
_entity.id
_entity.type
_entity.pdbx_description
1 polymer ?
#
loop_
_entity_poly.entity_id
_entity_poly.type
_entity_poly.pdbx_seq_one_letter_code
_entity_poly.pdbx_strand_id
1 'polypeptide(L)'
;EALRAEGSVEVKAVGVNERDCYEQANYQAQIESRRAVEICENQANHLLHCRVVASRITDHGSYITDVYGSGSFDERKSTENECRSTSVRESELNAISLCESKYRVRCQLSRSGEVTKHKTAKRRRFIIVGPKEEYQICRAQAAAQPESRYRVQCAVQVLAKPSF
;
A
#
# COMPACT_ATOMS: atom_id res chain seq x y z
N GLU A 1 0.51 -8.45 35.04
CA GLU A 1 0.16 -8.11 33.64
C GLU A 1 0.71 -9.12 32.62
N ALA A 2 1.89 -9.70 32.82
CA ALA A 2 2.48 -10.70 31.92
C ALA A 2 1.56 -11.88 31.52
N LEU A 3 0.68 -12.35 32.41
CA LEU A 3 -0.30 -13.42 32.14
C LEU A 3 -1.38 -13.05 31.09
N ARG A 4 -1.50 -11.77 30.72
CA ARG A 4 -2.45 -11.26 29.71
C ARG A 4 -1.78 -10.91 28.37
N ALA A 5 -0.49 -11.16 28.21
CA ALA A 5 0.22 -10.87 26.96
C ALA A 5 -0.42 -11.62 25.78
N GLU A 6 -0.55 -10.95 24.63
CA GLU A 6 -1.11 -11.53 23.41
C GLU A 6 -0.40 -10.95 22.18
N GLY A 7 0.15 -11.84 21.37
CA GLY A 7 0.75 -11.48 20.09
C GLY A 7 -0.20 -11.81 18.95
N SER A 8 -0.51 -10.83 18.10
CA SER A 8 -1.34 -11.03 16.92
C SER A 8 -0.67 -10.49 15.68
N VAL A 9 -0.68 -11.26 14.59
CA VAL A 9 -0.25 -10.81 13.27
C VAL A 9 -1.32 -11.15 12.26
N GLU A 10 -1.77 -10.16 11.48
CA GLU A 10 -2.64 -10.38 10.33
C GLU A 10 -1.79 -10.51 9.06
N VAL A 11 -1.96 -11.62 8.36
CA VAL A 11 -1.29 -11.94 7.11
C VAL A 11 -2.30 -11.84 5.98
N LYS A 12 -2.00 -11.00 4.99
CA LYS A 12 -2.83 -10.85 3.78
C LYS A 12 -2.13 -11.46 2.58
N ALA A 13 -2.90 -12.16 1.75
CA ALA A 13 -2.44 -12.69 0.47
C ALA A 13 -3.44 -12.37 -0.63
N VAL A 14 -2.99 -12.49 -1.88
CA VAL A 14 -3.79 -12.24 -3.07
C VAL A 14 -3.76 -13.48 -3.94
N GLY A 15 -4.93 -13.96 -4.38
CA GLY A 15 -5.04 -15.16 -5.18
C GLY A 15 -5.86 -15.00 -6.46
N VAL A 16 -5.78 -16.03 -7.29
CA VAL A 16 -6.54 -16.13 -8.55
C VAL A 16 -8.02 -16.43 -8.31
N ASN A 17 -8.27 -17.25 -7.30
CA ASN A 17 -9.58 -17.59 -6.78
C ASN A 17 -9.48 -17.74 -5.25
N GLU A 18 -10.63 -17.93 -4.58
CA GLU A 18 -10.69 -18.01 -3.12
C GLU A 18 -9.78 -19.11 -2.55
N ARG A 19 -9.74 -20.28 -3.20
CA ARG A 19 -8.94 -21.42 -2.74
C ARG A 19 -7.44 -21.10 -2.76
N ASP A 20 -6.93 -20.63 -3.91
CA ASP A 20 -5.52 -20.23 -4.07
C ASP A 20 -5.14 -19.14 -3.07
N CYS A 21 -6.01 -18.15 -2.89
CA CYS A 21 -5.83 -17.07 -1.93
C CYS A 21 -5.70 -17.57 -0.48
N TYR A 22 -6.51 -18.55 -0.07
CA TYR A 22 -6.40 -19.20 1.24
C TYR A 22 -5.14 -20.03 1.39
N GLU A 23 -4.78 -20.81 0.38
CA GLU A 23 -3.56 -21.62 0.41
C GLU A 23 -2.33 -20.72 0.59
N GLN A 24 -2.26 -19.60 -0.14
CA GLN A 24 -1.19 -18.62 0.00
C GLN A 24 -1.21 -17.90 1.37
N ALA A 25 -2.38 -17.46 1.85
CA ALA A 25 -2.49 -16.79 3.15
C ALA A 25 -2.06 -17.70 4.30
N ASN A 26 -2.48 -18.98 4.27
CA ASN A 26 -2.10 -19.96 5.28
C ASN A 26 -0.61 -20.31 5.22
N TYR A 27 -0.05 -20.45 4.02
CA TYR A 27 1.38 -20.67 3.85
C TYR A 27 2.21 -19.53 4.44
N GLN A 28 1.84 -18.28 4.14
CA GLN A 28 2.51 -17.11 4.71
C GLN A 28 2.28 -16.98 6.22
N ALA A 29 1.10 -17.33 6.73
CA ALA A 29 0.81 -17.36 8.16
C ALA A 29 1.71 -18.34 8.92
N GLN A 30 2.09 -19.48 8.32
CA GLN A 30 3.06 -20.39 8.93
C GLN A 30 4.46 -19.75 9.03
N ILE A 31 4.88 -18.99 8.02
CA ILE A 31 6.18 -18.29 8.01
C ILE A 31 6.19 -17.16 9.06
N GLU A 32 5.15 -16.34 9.10
CA GLU A 32 5.01 -15.19 10.01
C GLU A 32 4.61 -15.59 11.45
N SER A 33 4.36 -16.87 11.71
CA SER A 33 3.95 -17.38 13.01
C SER A 33 4.94 -17.04 14.13
N ARG A 34 6.25 -17.04 13.82
CA ARG A 34 7.31 -16.68 14.76
C ARG A 34 7.18 -15.23 15.23
N ARG A 35 6.78 -14.32 14.36
CA ARG A 35 6.60 -12.90 14.68
C ARG A 35 5.49 -12.68 15.71
N ALA A 36 4.40 -13.44 15.62
CA ALA A 36 3.34 -13.40 16.63
C ALA A 36 3.85 -13.84 18.00
N VAL A 37 4.70 -14.87 18.05
CA VAL A 37 5.36 -15.32 19.28
C VAL A 37 6.29 -14.24 19.84
N GLU A 38 7.16 -13.67 19.01
CA GLU A 38 8.09 -12.60 19.42
C GLU A 38 7.35 -11.38 20.02
N ILE A 39 6.26 -10.94 19.39
CA ILE A 39 5.42 -9.84 19.92
C ILE A 39 4.88 -10.20 21.31
N CYS A 40 4.37 -11.42 21.47
CA CYS A 40 3.85 -11.91 22.75
C CYS A 40 4.95 -11.96 23.83
N GLU A 41 6.11 -12.50 23.51
CA GLU A 41 7.23 -12.61 24.46
C GLU A 41 7.74 -11.23 24.88
N ASN A 42 7.84 -10.29 23.93
CA ASN A 42 8.19 -8.90 24.23
C ASN A 42 7.19 -8.26 25.20
N GLN A 43 5.88 -8.44 24.99
CA GLN A 43 4.85 -7.94 25.92
C GLN A 43 4.91 -8.62 27.29
N ALA A 44 5.34 -9.89 27.34
CA ALA A 44 5.56 -10.62 28.59
C ALA A 44 6.91 -10.31 29.24
N ASN A 45 7.68 -9.32 28.74
CA ASN A 45 9.05 -9.01 29.17
C ASN A 45 9.99 -10.23 29.14
N HIS A 46 9.75 -11.16 28.21
CA HIS A 46 10.45 -12.45 28.09
C HIS A 46 10.40 -13.32 29.35
N LEU A 47 9.47 -13.05 30.27
CA LEU A 47 9.30 -13.85 31.50
C LEU A 47 8.48 -15.12 31.26
N LEU A 48 7.78 -15.21 30.13
CA LEU A 48 6.90 -16.32 29.76
C LEU A 48 7.20 -16.76 28.33
N HIS A 49 7.21 -18.08 28.10
CA HIS A 49 7.26 -18.64 26.75
C HIS A 49 5.91 -18.53 26.07
N CYS A 50 5.84 -17.88 24.92
CA CYS A 50 4.62 -17.82 24.13
C CYS A 50 4.59 -18.92 23.07
N ARG A 51 3.39 -19.37 22.71
CA ARG A 51 3.16 -20.28 21.58
C ARG A 51 1.97 -19.82 20.76
N VAL A 52 1.96 -20.20 19.48
CA VAL A 52 0.78 -20.03 18.64
C VAL A 52 -0.33 -20.92 19.16
N VAL A 53 -1.48 -20.33 19.43
CA VAL A 53 -2.67 -21.03 19.94
C VAL A 53 -3.76 -21.15 18.88
N ALA A 54 -3.78 -20.27 17.90
CA ALA A 54 -4.77 -20.30 16.83
C ALA A 54 -4.25 -19.59 15.57
N SER A 55 -4.75 -20.06 14.43
CA SER A 55 -4.76 -19.35 13.15
C SER A 55 -6.21 -19.29 12.69
N ARG A 56 -6.75 -18.08 12.48
CA ARG A 56 -8.16 -17.89 12.12
C ARG A 56 -8.28 -16.97 10.92
N ILE A 57 -9.24 -17.26 10.04
CA ILE A 57 -9.58 -16.40 8.91
C ILE A 57 -10.23 -15.13 9.46
N THR A 58 -9.71 -13.96 9.06
CA THR A 58 -10.28 -12.65 9.44
C THR A 58 -11.01 -11.96 8.30
N ASP A 59 -10.65 -12.27 7.05
CA ASP A 59 -11.35 -11.79 5.87
C ASP A 59 -11.61 -12.94 4.88
N HIS A 60 -12.84 -12.99 4.36
CA HIS A 60 -13.27 -13.96 3.36
C HIS A 60 -13.29 -13.31 1.99
N GLY A 61 -12.34 -13.70 1.14
CA GLY A 61 -12.32 -13.41 -0.30
C GLY A 61 -12.88 -12.04 -0.67
N SER A 62 -12.22 -10.96 -0.27
CA SER A 62 -12.63 -9.62 -0.68
C SER A 62 -12.12 -9.32 -2.09
N TYR A 63 -12.98 -8.74 -2.92
CA TYR A 63 -12.57 -8.31 -4.26
C TYR A 63 -11.51 -7.22 -4.16
N ILE A 64 -10.47 -7.34 -4.99
CA ILE A 64 -9.40 -6.37 -5.02
C ILE A 64 -9.93 -5.05 -5.58
N THR A 65 -9.65 -3.97 -4.85
CA THR A 65 -10.00 -2.60 -5.25
C THR A 65 -8.83 -1.90 -5.90
N ASP A 66 -9.13 -1.00 -6.84
CA ASP A 66 -8.14 -0.09 -7.41
C ASP A 66 -7.38 0.71 -6.35
N VAL A 67 -6.09 0.93 -6.63
CA VAL A 67 -5.21 1.81 -5.87
C VAL A 67 -4.97 3.06 -6.70
N TYR A 68 -5.23 4.21 -6.10
CA TYR A 68 -5.09 5.49 -6.76
C TYR A 68 -3.73 6.10 -6.47
N GLY A 69 -3.00 6.42 -7.54
CA GLY A 69 -1.77 7.19 -7.48
C GLY A 69 -1.99 8.66 -7.84
N SER A 70 -1.12 9.50 -7.33
CA SER A 70 -1.13 10.94 -7.60
C SER A 70 0.20 11.40 -8.17
N GLY A 71 0.14 12.28 -9.16
CA GLY A 71 1.30 12.95 -9.74
C GLY A 71 1.13 14.47 -9.63
N SER A 72 2.23 15.18 -9.41
CA SER A 72 2.19 16.63 -9.30
C SER A 72 3.47 17.23 -9.86
N PHE A 73 3.29 18.12 -10.82
CA PHE A 73 4.40 18.75 -11.51
C PHE A 73 4.29 20.27 -11.40
N ASP A 74 5.39 20.90 -10.99
CA ASP A 74 5.53 22.34 -10.79
C ASP A 74 6.91 22.74 -11.32
N GLU A 75 6.97 23.22 -12.56
CA GLU A 75 8.23 23.58 -13.20
C GLU A 75 8.17 24.90 -13.96
N ARG A 76 9.26 25.66 -13.85
CA ARG A 76 9.47 26.93 -14.55
C ARG A 76 9.84 26.65 -16.00
N LYS A 77 9.34 27.49 -16.91
CA LYS A 77 9.60 27.38 -18.36
C LYS A 77 9.08 26.10 -19.02
N SER A 78 8.45 25.20 -18.28
CA SER A 78 7.75 24.04 -18.86
C SER A 78 6.53 24.52 -19.65
N THR A 79 6.25 23.84 -20.76
CA THR A 79 5.02 24.09 -21.51
C THR A 79 3.82 23.48 -20.78
N GLU A 80 2.60 23.98 -21.04
CA GLU A 80 1.38 23.34 -20.51
C GLU A 80 1.31 21.85 -20.85
N ASN A 81 1.66 21.49 -22.08
CA ASN A 81 1.65 20.10 -22.54
C ASN A 81 2.64 19.23 -21.77
N GLU A 82 3.85 19.73 -21.54
CA GLU A 82 4.90 19.05 -20.76
C GLU A 82 4.49 18.88 -19.29
N CYS A 83 3.91 19.93 -18.70
CA CYS A 83 3.42 19.88 -17.33
C CYS A 83 2.31 18.83 -17.16
N ARG A 84 1.35 18.81 -18.10
CA ARG A 84 0.26 17.82 -18.10
C ARG A 84 0.77 16.41 -18.29
N SER A 85 1.58 16.16 -19.32
CA SER A 85 2.10 14.83 -19.64
C SER A 85 2.98 14.26 -18.52
N THR A 86 3.84 15.09 -17.93
CA THR A 86 4.71 14.68 -16.82
C THR A 86 3.90 14.36 -15.58
N SER A 87 2.95 15.21 -15.20
CA SER A 87 2.08 14.92 -14.04
C SER A 87 1.28 13.62 -14.22
N VAL A 88 0.76 13.35 -15.43
CA VAL A 88 0.08 12.09 -15.77
C VAL A 88 1.01 10.90 -15.60
N ARG A 89 2.20 10.94 -16.21
CA ARG A 89 3.20 9.88 -16.12
C ARG A 89 3.61 9.60 -14.67
N GLU A 90 3.85 10.63 -13.88
CA GLU A 90 4.14 10.48 -12.45
C GLU A 90 2.99 9.80 -11.70
N SER A 91 1.75 10.19 -11.98
CA SER A 91 0.57 9.60 -11.34
C SER A 91 0.41 8.11 -11.65
N GLU A 92 0.70 7.69 -12.89
CA GLU A 92 0.64 6.30 -13.34
C GLU A 92 1.73 5.45 -12.67
N LEU A 93 2.98 5.93 -12.68
CA LEU A 93 4.10 5.27 -12.01
C LEU A 93 3.84 5.15 -10.50
N ASN A 94 3.29 6.21 -9.89
CA ASN A 94 2.92 6.20 -8.48
C ASN A 94 1.80 5.20 -8.20
N ALA A 95 0.76 5.13 -9.04
CA ALA A 95 -0.35 4.18 -8.87
C ALA A 95 0.14 2.72 -8.90
N ILE A 96 0.98 2.38 -9.89
CA ILE A 96 1.58 1.04 -10.01
C ILE A 96 2.41 0.73 -8.77
N SER A 97 3.32 1.63 -8.39
CA SER A 97 4.20 1.42 -7.23
C SER A 97 3.43 1.22 -5.92
N LEU A 98 2.37 2.01 -5.70
CA LEU A 98 1.49 1.86 -4.54
C LEU A 98 0.73 0.54 -4.56
N CYS A 99 0.24 0.11 -5.73
CA CYS A 99 -0.42 -1.18 -5.89
C CYS A 99 0.52 -2.35 -5.58
N GLU A 100 1.72 -2.36 -6.15
CA GLU A 100 2.73 -3.41 -5.92
C GLU A 100 3.15 -3.46 -4.45
N SER A 101 3.28 -2.30 -3.80
CA SER A 101 3.59 -2.22 -2.36
C SER A 101 2.44 -2.77 -1.50
N LYS A 102 1.19 -2.42 -1.84
CA LYS A 102 -0.01 -2.84 -1.08
C LYS A 102 -0.29 -4.33 -1.22
N TYR A 103 -0.18 -4.87 -2.44
CA TYR A 103 -0.61 -6.23 -2.76
C TYR A 103 0.54 -7.23 -2.94
N ARG A 104 1.79 -6.76 -3.01
CA ARG A 104 3.01 -7.59 -3.17
C ARG A 104 2.99 -8.48 -4.42
N VAL A 105 2.30 -8.05 -5.47
CA VAL A 105 2.20 -8.72 -6.77
C VAL A 105 2.39 -7.70 -7.89
N ARG A 106 2.61 -8.18 -9.13
CA ARG A 106 2.64 -7.30 -10.31
C ARG A 106 1.30 -6.61 -10.51
N CYS A 107 1.35 -5.32 -10.78
CA CYS A 107 0.19 -4.49 -11.04
C CYS A 107 0.22 -3.89 -12.45
N GLN A 108 -0.97 -3.53 -12.93
CA GLN A 108 -1.22 -2.87 -14.21
C GLN A 108 -2.17 -1.69 -14.01
N LEU A 109 -2.14 -0.73 -14.93
CA LEU A 109 -3.08 0.39 -14.91
C LEU A 109 -4.51 -0.12 -15.18
N SER A 110 -5.45 0.23 -14.31
CA SER A 110 -6.90 0.08 -14.54
C SER A 110 -7.49 1.34 -15.14
N ARG A 111 -6.92 2.50 -14.79
CA ARG A 111 -7.29 3.80 -15.36
C ARG A 111 -6.04 4.61 -15.67
N SER A 112 -5.88 5.01 -16.93
CA SER A 112 -4.84 5.94 -17.36
C SER A 112 -4.92 7.25 -16.59
N GLY A 113 -3.77 7.92 -16.44
CA GLY A 113 -3.70 9.16 -15.68
C GLY A 113 -4.48 10.28 -16.36
N GLU A 114 -5.28 11.00 -15.58
CA GLU A 114 -6.00 12.20 -16.03
C GLU A 114 -5.55 13.42 -15.22
N VAL A 115 -5.47 14.58 -15.89
CA VAL A 115 -5.16 15.84 -15.24
C VAL A 115 -6.38 16.32 -14.46
N THR A 116 -6.29 16.30 -13.13
CA THR A 116 -7.36 16.73 -12.21
C THR A 116 -7.30 18.23 -11.93
N LYS A 117 -6.13 18.86 -12.09
CA LYS A 117 -5.96 20.30 -11.92
C LYS A 117 -4.84 20.84 -12.79
N HIS A 118 -5.12 21.96 -13.44
CA HIS A 118 -4.13 22.77 -14.14
C HIS A 118 -4.28 24.24 -13.75
N LYS A 119 -3.18 24.93 -13.44
CA LYS A 119 -3.17 26.39 -13.26
C LYS A 119 -1.80 26.97 -13.57
N THR A 120 -1.81 28.18 -14.12
CA THR A 120 -0.62 29.03 -14.22
C THR A 120 -0.56 29.95 -13.00
N ALA A 121 0.59 30.03 -12.34
CA ALA A 121 0.79 30.87 -11.16
C ALA A 121 2.03 31.75 -11.32
N LYS A 122 2.10 32.84 -10.53
CA LYS A 122 3.26 33.74 -10.48
C LYS A 122 3.93 33.67 -9.11
N ARG A 123 5.24 33.43 -9.06
CA ARG A 123 6.03 33.41 -7.82
C ARG A 123 7.24 34.35 -7.95
N ARG A 124 7.58 35.07 -6.88
CA ARG A 124 8.81 35.89 -6.83
C ARG A 124 10.03 34.99 -6.69
N ARG A 125 11.10 35.28 -7.44
CA ARG A 125 12.43 34.69 -7.20
C ARG A 125 12.95 35.20 -5.85
N PHE A 126 13.14 34.30 -4.90
CA PHE A 126 13.60 34.57 -3.53
C PHE A 126 12.66 35.44 -2.70
N ILE A 127 12.78 35.33 -1.38
CA ILE A 127 11.98 36.11 -0.44
C ILE A 127 12.41 37.59 -0.63
N ILE A 128 11.53 38.36 -1.28
CA ILE A 128 11.48 39.83 -1.38
C ILE A 128 11.99 40.49 -2.68
N VAL A 129 13.11 40.08 -3.31
CA VAL A 129 13.83 40.97 -4.27
C VAL A 129 13.72 40.61 -5.78
N GLY A 130 13.28 39.40 -6.15
CA GLY A 130 13.28 38.98 -7.56
C GLY A 130 12.01 39.32 -8.38
N PRO A 131 12.11 39.35 -9.73
CA PRO A 131 10.95 39.47 -10.62
C PRO A 131 9.96 38.31 -10.41
N LYS A 132 8.68 38.55 -10.70
CA LYS A 132 7.64 37.49 -10.70
C LYS A 132 7.81 36.65 -11.97
N GLU A 133 8.03 35.34 -11.80
CA GLU A 133 8.08 34.38 -12.90
C GLU A 133 6.77 33.58 -12.95
N GLU A 134 6.30 33.29 -14.17
CA GLU A 134 5.19 32.38 -14.42
C GLU A 134 5.66 30.92 -14.39
N TYR A 135 4.85 30.04 -13.82
CA TYR A 135 5.08 28.62 -13.79
C TYR A 135 3.76 27.85 -13.85
N GLN A 136 3.82 26.63 -14.36
CA GLN A 136 2.67 25.76 -14.52
C GLN A 136 2.59 24.78 -13.35
N ILE A 137 1.38 24.59 -12.80
CA ILE A 137 1.10 23.61 -11.77
C ILE A 137 0.08 22.62 -12.33
N CYS A 138 0.51 21.38 -12.52
CA CYS A 138 -0.33 20.27 -12.95
C CYS A 138 -0.45 19.23 -11.85
N ARG A 139 -1.66 18.69 -11.68
CA ARG A 139 -1.91 17.52 -10.85
C ARG A 139 -2.68 16.50 -11.67
N ALA A 140 -2.32 15.25 -11.51
CA ALA A 140 -2.99 14.14 -12.17
C ALA A 140 -3.25 12.99 -11.20
N GLN A 141 -4.20 12.15 -11.58
CA GLN A 141 -4.56 10.95 -10.84
C GLN A 141 -4.69 9.78 -11.81
N ALA A 142 -4.16 8.62 -11.41
CA ALA A 142 -4.29 7.36 -12.14
C ALA A 142 -4.73 6.26 -11.17
N ALA A 143 -5.19 5.12 -11.70
CA ALA A 143 -5.55 3.97 -10.91
C ALA A 143 -4.84 2.71 -11.43
N ALA A 144 -4.41 1.85 -10.51
CA ALA A 144 -3.79 0.58 -10.80
C ALA A 144 -4.43 -0.55 -9.97
N GLN A 145 -4.42 -1.75 -10.53
CA GLN A 145 -4.86 -2.99 -9.88
C GLN A 145 -3.86 -4.11 -10.18
N PRO A 146 -3.85 -5.20 -9.40
CA PRO A 146 -3.10 -6.40 -9.74
C PRO A 146 -3.42 -6.91 -11.15
N GLU A 147 -2.47 -7.63 -11.76
CA GLU A 147 -2.71 -8.31 -13.05
C GLU A 147 -4.01 -9.14 -12.99
N SER A 148 -4.76 -9.21 -14.10
CA SER A 148 -6.12 -9.77 -14.19
C SER A 148 -6.32 -11.21 -13.68
N ARG A 149 -5.22 -11.96 -13.52
CA ARG A 149 -5.21 -13.27 -12.88
C ARG A 149 -5.48 -13.17 -11.38
N TYR A 150 -5.04 -12.12 -10.69
CA TYR A 150 -5.25 -11.90 -9.26
C TYR A 150 -6.55 -11.13 -9.04
N ARG A 151 -7.49 -11.70 -8.30
CA ARG A 151 -8.87 -11.15 -8.20
C ARG A 151 -9.39 -11.03 -6.79
N VAL A 152 -8.86 -11.85 -5.87
CA VAL A 152 -9.33 -11.95 -4.50
C VAL A 152 -8.20 -11.69 -3.52
N GLN A 153 -8.54 -11.10 -2.40
CA GLN A 153 -7.67 -10.93 -1.24
C GLN A 153 -8.25 -11.70 -0.05
N CYS A 154 -7.37 -12.30 0.75
CA CYS A 154 -7.74 -13.05 1.94
C CYS A 154 -6.84 -12.65 3.08
N ALA A 155 -7.36 -12.73 4.30
CA ALA A 155 -6.60 -12.44 5.51
C ALA A 155 -6.73 -13.56 6.53
N VAL A 156 -5.60 -13.95 7.11
CA VAL A 156 -5.49 -14.92 8.19
C VAL A 156 -4.76 -14.25 9.34
N GLN A 157 -5.33 -14.34 10.54
CA GLN A 157 -4.70 -13.85 11.76
C GLN A 157 -4.11 -15.02 12.55
N VAL A 158 -2.83 -14.88 12.89
CA VAL A 158 -2.13 -15.78 13.80
C VAL A 158 -2.13 -15.16 15.19
N LEU A 159 -2.52 -15.95 16.18
CA LEU A 159 -2.59 -15.56 17.58
C LEU A 159 -1.63 -16.41 18.43
N ALA A 160 -0.78 -15.74 19.20
CA ALA A 160 0.13 -16.32 20.17
C ALA A 160 -0.20 -15.85 21.58
N LYS A 161 -0.10 -16.77 22.55
CA LYS A 161 -0.35 -16.52 23.97
C LYS A 161 0.72 -17.20 24.84
N PRO A 162 0.92 -16.75 26.09
CA PRO A 162 1.76 -17.43 27.06
C PRO A 162 1.35 -18.89 27.24
N SER A 163 2.35 -19.76 27.33
CA SER A 163 2.21 -21.17 27.67
C SER A 163 2.14 -21.28 29.19
N PHE A 164 1.12 -21.96 29.70
CA PHE A 164 0.95 -22.28 31.12
C PHE A 164 1.25 -23.75 31.37
#